data_AF-A0A495SIX3-F1
#
_entry.id   AF-A0A495SIX3-F1
#
_cell.length_a   1.000
_cell.length_b   1.000
_cell.length_c   1.000
_cell.angle_alpha   90.00
_cell.angle_beta   90.00
_cell.angle_gamma   90.00
#
_symmetry.space_group_name_H-M   'P 1'
#
loop_
_entity.id
_entity.type
_entity.pdbx_description
1 polymer ?
#
loop_
_entity_poly.entity_id
_entity_poly.type
_entity_poly.pdbx_seq_one_letter_code
_entity_poly.pdbx_strand_id
1 'polypeptide(L)'
;MKKTILVIVLFVTICLGCYYKSVQRNKKLIFDFAYEMVNVSIPINNVVSKHIECDKIGKAISVILISNFRKEYNKNPKKIYVYTYCEGLLNGTGKEIESPNKSQIYFVEFNDSLIIPVLLNNEAKIVAFSYGLKKGKENYLLRIDGIKEY
;
A
#
# COMPACT_ATOMS: atom_id res chain seq x y z
N MET A 1 9.54 -3.09 43.24
CA MET A 1 9.72 -4.15 42.21
C MET A 1 8.42 -4.64 41.60
N LYS A 2 7.49 -5.28 42.33
CA LYS A 2 6.23 -5.81 41.72
C LYS A 2 5.37 -4.76 41.01
N LYS A 3 5.20 -3.57 41.61
CA LYS A 3 4.46 -2.44 40.99
C LYS A 3 5.15 -1.89 39.73
N THR A 4 6.48 -1.81 39.74
CA THR A 4 7.28 -1.34 38.59
C THR A 4 7.17 -2.29 37.40
N ILE A 5 7.24 -3.61 37.64
CA ILE A 5 7.07 -4.62 36.59
C ILE A 5 5.66 -4.55 35.99
N LEU A 6 4.62 -4.40 36.82
CA LEU A 6 3.23 -4.26 36.36
C LEU A 6 3.06 -3.04 35.43
N VAL A 7 3.64 -1.90 35.79
CA VAL A 7 3.59 -0.67 34.96
C VAL A 7 4.29 -0.88 33.62
N ILE A 8 5.44 -1.56 33.60
CA ILE A 8 6.16 -1.87 32.34
C ILE A 8 5.31 -2.80 31.46
N VAL A 9 4.74 -3.86 32.02
CA VAL A 9 3.90 -4.80 31.26
C VAL A 9 2.68 -4.10 30.68
N LEU A 10 2.01 -3.24 31.47
CA LEU A 10 0.88 -2.45 31.01
C LEU A 10 1.28 -1.50 29.88
N PHE A 11 2.41 -0.81 30.02
CA PHE A 11 2.92 0.09 28.99
C PHE A 11 3.21 -0.64 27.68
N VAL A 12 3.92 -1.78 27.74
CA VAL A 12 4.22 -2.61 26.57
C VAL A 12 2.94 -3.08 25.88
N THR A 13 1.95 -3.52 26.65
CA THR A 13 0.67 -4.01 26.10
C THR A 13 -0.10 -2.89 25.39
N ILE A 14 -0.11 -1.68 25.96
CA ILE A 14 -0.72 -0.50 25.34
C ILE A 14 0.00 -0.14 24.04
N CYS A 15 1.34 -0.11 24.04
CA CYS A 15 2.12 0.19 22.84
C CYS A 15 1.84 -0.82 21.70
N LEU A 16 1.79 -2.12 22.02
CA LEU A 16 1.45 -3.17 21.06
C LEU A 16 0.03 -3.01 20.52
N GLY A 17 -0.94 -2.67 21.38
CA GLY A 17 -2.32 -2.41 20.97
C GLY A 17 -2.44 -1.22 20.02
N CYS A 18 -1.76 -0.11 20.33
CA CYS A 18 -1.71 1.07 19.47
C CYS A 18 -1.06 0.76 18.11
N TYR A 19 0.05 0.00 18.10
CA TYR A 19 0.71 -0.44 16.88
C TYR A 19 -0.22 -1.28 16.00
N TYR A 20 -0.85 -2.31 16.57
CA TYR A 20 -1.77 -3.18 15.84
C TYR A 20 -2.94 -2.40 15.23
N LYS A 21 -3.53 -1.47 16.00
CA LYS A 21 -4.60 -0.60 15.51
C LYS A 21 -4.15 0.28 14.34
N SER A 22 -2.93 0.83 14.41
CA SER A 22 -2.35 1.62 13.32
C SER A 22 -2.17 0.80 12.04
N VAL A 23 -1.61 -0.41 12.15
CA VAL A 23 -1.43 -1.33 11.02
C VAL A 23 -2.77 -1.69 10.39
N GLN A 24 -3.80 -2.03 11.19
CA GLN A 24 -5.13 -2.35 10.68
C GLN A 24 -5.80 -1.17 9.97
N ARG A 25 -5.64 0.04 10.50
CA ARG A 25 -6.13 1.26 9.85
C ARG A 25 -5.48 1.45 8.48
N ASN A 26 -4.16 1.28 8.39
CA ASN A 26 -3.43 1.45 7.14
C ASN A 26 -3.80 0.37 6.12
N LYS A 27 -3.91 -0.90 6.55
CA LYS A 27 -4.42 -1.98 5.70
C LYS A 27 -5.79 -1.67 5.12
N LYS A 28 -6.70 -1.15 5.94
CA LYS A 28 -8.04 -0.74 5.48
C LYS A 28 -7.96 0.37 4.43
N LEU A 29 -7.16 1.41 4.67
CA LEU A 29 -6.97 2.50 3.71
C LEU A 29 -6.46 1.98 2.36
N ILE A 30 -5.45 1.10 2.39
CA ILE A 30 -4.89 0.49 1.18
C ILE A 30 -5.93 -0.41 0.49
N PHE A 31 -6.73 -1.15 1.24
CA PHE A 31 -7.80 -1.98 0.70
C PHE A 31 -8.87 -1.13 0.01
N ASP A 32 -9.32 -0.04 0.63
CA ASP A 32 -10.30 0.88 0.08
C ASP A 32 -9.79 1.50 -1.23
N PHE A 33 -8.53 1.95 -1.24
CA PHE A 33 -7.86 2.40 -2.46
C PHE A 33 -7.86 1.32 -3.56
N ALA A 34 -7.42 0.11 -3.23
CA ALA A 34 -7.33 -1.01 -4.17
C ALA A 34 -8.69 -1.38 -4.77
N TYR A 35 -9.72 -1.43 -3.93
CA TYR A 35 -11.09 -1.71 -4.34
C TYR A 35 -11.62 -0.64 -5.29
N GLU A 36 -11.47 0.65 -4.93
CA GLU A 36 -11.95 1.75 -5.77
C GLU A 36 -11.17 1.86 -7.09
N MET A 37 -9.88 1.51 -7.07
CA MET A 37 -9.02 1.50 -8.26
C MET A 37 -9.57 0.56 -9.34
N VAL A 38 -10.10 -0.61 -8.98
CA VAL A 38 -10.67 -1.58 -9.94
C VAL A 38 -12.17 -1.42 -10.18
N ASN A 39 -12.88 -0.66 -9.35
CA ASN A 39 -14.31 -0.44 -9.51
C ASN A 39 -14.59 0.50 -10.71
N VAL A 40 -15.17 -0.06 -11.77
CA VAL A 40 -15.51 0.66 -13.01
C VAL A 40 -16.52 1.79 -12.81
N SER A 41 -17.34 1.72 -11.75
CA SER A 41 -18.34 2.75 -11.44
C SER A 41 -17.73 4.00 -10.81
N ILE A 42 -16.47 3.93 -10.36
CA ILE A 42 -15.79 5.05 -9.71
C ILE A 42 -14.83 5.71 -10.72
N PRO A 43 -15.00 7.01 -11.01
CA PRO A 43 -14.08 7.75 -11.87
C PRO A 43 -12.64 7.70 -11.32
N ILE A 44 -11.67 7.37 -12.17
CA ILE A 44 -10.26 7.24 -11.77
C ILE A 44 -9.74 8.54 -11.12
N ASN A 45 -10.15 9.69 -11.65
CA ASN A 45 -9.79 10.99 -11.08
C ASN A 45 -10.24 11.15 -9.62
N ASN A 46 -11.37 10.55 -9.23
CA ASN A 46 -11.86 10.59 -7.86
C ASN A 46 -11.00 9.69 -6.96
N VAL A 47 -10.63 8.49 -7.46
CA VAL A 47 -9.72 7.58 -6.74
C VAL A 47 -8.39 8.28 -6.44
N VAL A 48 -7.77 8.88 -7.47
CA VAL A 48 -6.49 9.59 -7.32
C VAL A 48 -6.62 10.75 -6.34
N SER A 49 -7.61 11.61 -6.51
CA SER A 49 -7.77 12.80 -5.65
C SER A 49 -8.10 12.46 -4.19
N LYS A 50 -8.72 11.29 -3.94
CA LYS A 50 -9.11 10.85 -2.60
C LYS A 50 -7.95 10.20 -1.85
N HIS A 51 -7.16 9.37 -2.53
CA HIS A 51 -6.22 8.46 -1.87
C HIS A 51 -4.75 8.82 -2.07
N ILE A 52 -4.40 9.49 -3.16
CA ILE A 52 -3.01 9.70 -3.58
C ILE A 52 -2.61 11.16 -3.38
N GLU A 53 -1.57 11.38 -2.59
CA GLU A 53 -0.90 12.68 -2.46
C GLU A 53 0.11 12.82 -3.60
N CYS A 54 -0.18 13.71 -4.54
CA CYS A 54 0.63 13.90 -5.73
C CYS A 54 0.52 15.32 -6.28
N ASP A 55 1.54 15.74 -7.03
CA ASP A 55 1.49 16.97 -7.82
C ASP A 55 0.67 16.77 -9.11
N LYS A 56 0.63 17.80 -9.97
CA LYS A 56 -0.13 17.74 -11.23
C LYS A 56 0.38 16.66 -12.19
N ILE A 57 1.69 16.44 -12.25
CA ILE A 57 2.32 15.44 -13.12
C ILE A 57 2.05 14.05 -12.56
N GLY A 58 2.26 13.86 -11.27
CA GLY A 58 1.98 12.64 -10.54
C GLY A 58 0.51 12.22 -10.63
N LYS A 59 -0.41 13.19 -10.59
CA LYS A 59 -1.84 12.93 -10.84
C LYS A 59 -2.07 12.35 -12.23
N ALA A 60 -1.49 12.94 -13.27
CA ALA A 60 -1.62 12.45 -14.64
C ALA A 60 -1.06 11.02 -14.80
N ILE A 61 0.12 10.76 -14.23
CA ILE A 61 0.75 9.43 -14.21
C ILE A 61 -0.15 8.42 -13.49
N SER A 62 -0.67 8.78 -12.31
CA SER A 62 -1.56 7.92 -11.53
C SER A 62 -2.81 7.53 -12.30
N VAL A 63 -3.43 8.49 -13.00
CA VAL A 63 -4.63 8.23 -13.81
C VAL A 63 -4.32 7.19 -14.90
N ILE A 64 -3.17 7.33 -15.59
CA ILE A 64 -2.75 6.39 -16.63
C ILE A 64 -2.48 5.01 -16.04
N LEU A 65 -1.72 4.93 -14.94
CA LEU A 65 -1.40 3.68 -14.27
C LEU A 65 -2.66 2.94 -13.82
N ILE A 66 -3.57 3.63 -13.15
CA ILE A 66 -4.84 3.04 -12.68
C ILE A 66 -5.71 2.60 -13.86
N SER A 67 -5.77 3.39 -14.94
CA SER A 67 -6.56 3.03 -16.13
C SER A 67 -6.06 1.74 -16.77
N ASN A 68 -4.75 1.61 -16.94
CA ASN A 68 -4.13 0.39 -17.46
C ASN A 68 -4.34 -0.78 -16.50
N PHE A 69 -4.16 -0.55 -15.22
CA PHE A 69 -4.36 -1.57 -14.19
C PHE A 69 -5.79 -2.12 -14.20
N ARG A 70 -6.79 -1.23 -14.23
CA ARG A 70 -8.21 -1.61 -14.25
C ARG A 70 -8.54 -2.48 -15.46
N LYS A 71 -7.98 -2.16 -16.63
CA LYS A 71 -8.14 -2.99 -17.84
C LYS A 71 -7.53 -4.38 -17.67
N GLU A 72 -6.34 -4.47 -17.09
CA GLU A 72 -5.66 -5.75 -16.87
C GLU A 72 -6.37 -6.61 -15.83
N TYR A 73 -6.79 -6.02 -14.71
CA TYR A 73 -7.55 -6.73 -13.68
C TYR A 73 -8.87 -7.31 -14.22
N ASN A 74 -9.59 -6.55 -15.06
CA ASN A 74 -10.86 -6.99 -15.64
C ASN A 74 -10.73 -8.23 -16.55
N LYS A 75 -9.52 -8.57 -17.02
CA LYS A 75 -9.29 -9.82 -17.77
C LYS A 75 -9.40 -11.07 -16.89
N ASN A 76 -9.05 -10.96 -15.61
CA ASN A 76 -9.10 -12.06 -14.65
C ASN A 76 -9.32 -11.55 -13.22
N PRO A 77 -10.57 -11.18 -12.87
CA PRO A 77 -10.88 -10.62 -11.57
C PRO A 77 -10.81 -11.69 -10.48
N LYS A 78 -10.17 -11.37 -9.35
CA LYS A 78 -10.10 -12.22 -8.15
C LYS A 78 -10.20 -11.37 -6.88
N LYS A 79 -10.13 -12.01 -5.72
CA LYS A 79 -10.15 -11.32 -4.41
C LYS A 79 -8.88 -10.47 -4.24
N ILE A 80 -9.08 -9.29 -3.65
CA ILE A 80 -8.02 -8.36 -3.29
C ILE A 80 -7.53 -8.71 -1.88
N TYR A 81 -6.22 -8.84 -1.72
CA TYR A 81 -5.56 -9.04 -0.43
C TYR A 81 -4.53 -7.95 -0.18
N VAL A 82 -4.42 -7.51 1.08
CA VAL A 82 -3.46 -6.48 1.50
C VAL A 82 -2.54 -7.06 2.56
N TYR A 83 -1.25 -6.98 2.27
CA TYR A 83 -0.16 -7.44 3.13
C TYR A 83 0.71 -6.26 3.54
N THR A 84 1.19 -6.28 4.77
CA THR A 84 2.37 -5.50 5.16
C THR A 84 3.59 -6.00 4.40
N TYR A 85 4.67 -5.21 4.39
CA TYR A 85 5.93 -5.63 3.81
C TYR A 85 6.39 -7.02 4.28
N CYS A 86 6.40 -7.25 5.61
CA CYS A 86 6.84 -8.53 6.19
C CYS A 86 5.94 -9.70 5.78
N GLU A 87 4.61 -9.53 5.81
CA GLU A 87 3.67 -10.57 5.37
C GLU A 87 3.84 -10.88 3.88
N GLY A 88 4.09 -9.86 3.05
CA GLY A 88 4.30 -10.03 1.61
C GLY A 88 5.56 -10.85 1.31
N LEU A 89 6.66 -10.61 2.03
CA LEU A 89 7.88 -11.41 1.89
C LEU A 89 7.66 -12.87 2.31
N LEU A 90 6.99 -13.10 3.45
CA LEU A 90 6.71 -14.45 3.94
C LEU A 90 5.82 -15.26 2.99
N ASN A 91 4.87 -14.59 2.33
CA ASN A 91 3.94 -15.24 1.39
C ASN A 91 4.47 -15.34 -0.05
N GLY A 92 5.69 -14.84 -0.33
CA GLY A 92 6.24 -14.81 -1.70
C GLY A 92 5.48 -13.88 -2.65
N THR A 93 4.63 -13.00 -2.12
CA THR A 93 3.88 -11.97 -2.86
C THR A 93 4.75 -10.74 -3.08
N GLY A 94 5.63 -10.41 -2.13
CA GLY A 94 6.58 -9.32 -2.23
C GLY A 94 7.93 -9.80 -2.76
N LYS A 95 8.52 -9.04 -3.69
CA LYS A 95 9.97 -9.06 -3.88
C LYS A 95 10.59 -8.12 -2.86
N GLU A 96 11.86 -8.35 -2.51
CA GLU A 96 12.59 -7.40 -1.69
C GLU A 96 12.64 -6.04 -2.41
N ILE A 97 12.10 -5.02 -1.74
CA ILE A 97 12.15 -3.63 -2.20
C ILE A 97 13.14 -2.92 -1.29
N GLU A 98 14.18 -2.36 -1.88
CA GLU A 98 15.14 -1.55 -1.15
C GLU A 98 14.47 -0.22 -0.76
N SER A 99 14.26 -0.04 0.53
CA SER A 99 13.68 1.18 1.09
C SER A 99 14.11 1.34 2.54
N PRO A 100 14.45 2.56 2.99
CA PRO A 100 14.73 2.83 4.40
C PRO A 100 13.49 2.62 5.28
N ASN A 101 12.27 2.73 4.73
CA ASN A 101 11.02 2.70 5.48
C ASN A 101 10.12 1.50 5.09
N LYS A 102 10.62 0.28 5.27
CA LYS A 102 9.88 -0.97 5.00
C LYS A 102 8.52 -1.05 5.72
N SER A 103 8.36 -0.42 6.88
CA SER A 103 7.09 -0.39 7.65
C SER A 103 5.95 0.39 6.96
N GLN A 104 6.29 1.23 5.98
CA GLN A 104 5.35 2.02 5.20
C GLN A 104 4.96 1.37 3.87
N ILE A 105 5.59 0.24 3.54
CA ILE A 105 5.32 -0.50 2.32
C ILE A 105 4.26 -1.57 2.58
N TYR A 106 3.27 -1.58 1.71
CA TYR A 106 2.22 -2.59 1.66
C TYR A 106 2.22 -3.23 0.27
N PHE A 107 1.83 -4.50 0.21
CA PHE A 107 1.62 -5.21 -1.03
C PHE A 107 0.13 -5.49 -1.19
N VAL A 108 -0.40 -5.18 -2.37
CA VAL A 108 -1.77 -5.49 -2.75
C VAL A 108 -1.76 -6.55 -3.82
N GLU A 109 -2.30 -7.72 -3.53
CA GLU A 109 -2.47 -8.82 -4.49
C GLU A 109 -3.91 -8.82 -5.01
N PHE A 110 -4.07 -8.67 -6.32
CA PHE A 110 -5.37 -8.63 -6.98
C PHE A 110 -5.73 -9.95 -7.63
N ASN A 111 -4.72 -10.67 -8.12
CA ASN A 111 -4.80 -12.04 -8.62
C ASN A 111 -3.38 -12.65 -8.64
N ASP A 112 -3.28 -13.91 -9.08
CA ASP A 112 -2.01 -14.66 -9.10
C ASP A 112 -0.90 -14.01 -9.94
N SER A 113 -1.21 -13.00 -10.76
CA SER A 113 -0.25 -12.33 -11.65
C SER A 113 -0.09 -10.86 -11.36
N LEU A 114 -0.91 -10.25 -10.50
CA LEU A 114 -1.05 -8.80 -10.41
C LEU A 114 -0.89 -8.33 -8.97
N ILE A 115 0.25 -7.71 -8.70
CA ILE A 115 0.66 -7.28 -7.38
C ILE A 115 1.18 -5.85 -7.46
N ILE A 116 0.68 -4.98 -6.58
CA ILE A 116 1.10 -3.59 -6.48
C ILE A 116 1.78 -3.37 -5.13
N PRO A 117 3.04 -2.94 -5.09
CA PRO A 117 3.58 -2.32 -3.90
C PRO A 117 3.03 -0.89 -3.78
N VAL A 118 2.65 -0.50 -2.56
CA VAL A 118 2.15 0.83 -2.20
C VAL A 118 2.97 1.36 -1.04
N LEU A 119 3.42 2.61 -1.15
CA LEU A 119 4.14 3.33 -0.11
C LEU A 119 3.23 4.39 0.51
N LEU A 120 3.15 4.37 1.84
CA LEU A 120 2.51 5.40 2.64
C LEU A 120 3.54 6.41 3.16
N ASN A 121 3.14 7.67 3.35
CA ASN A 121 3.89 8.61 4.17
C ASN A 121 3.55 8.46 5.67
N ASN A 122 4.16 9.30 6.51
CA ASN A 122 3.94 9.31 7.96
C ASN A 122 2.48 9.65 8.36
N GLU A 123 1.73 10.29 7.46
CA GLU A 123 0.33 10.69 7.65
C GLU A 123 -0.66 9.64 7.13
N ALA A 124 -0.17 8.47 6.72
CA ALA A 124 -0.96 7.41 6.08
C ALA A 124 -1.63 7.85 4.77
N LYS A 125 -0.93 8.63 3.94
CA LYS A 125 -1.32 8.96 2.55
C LYS A 125 -0.48 8.17 1.56
N ILE A 126 -1.08 7.77 0.44
CA ILE A 126 -0.36 7.07 -0.63
C ILE A 126 0.48 8.09 -1.39
N VAL A 127 1.79 7.89 -1.42
CA VAL A 127 2.75 8.77 -2.13
C VAL A 127 3.47 8.08 -3.28
N ALA A 128 3.45 6.76 -3.29
CA ALA A 128 3.97 5.95 -4.40
C ALA A 128 3.20 4.64 -4.52
N PHE A 129 2.99 4.21 -5.76
CA PHE A 129 2.59 2.85 -6.06
C PHE A 129 3.09 2.50 -7.45
N SER A 130 3.21 1.21 -7.76
CA SER A 130 3.64 0.81 -9.09
C SER A 130 2.90 -0.39 -9.64
N TYR A 131 2.92 -0.49 -10.96
CA TYR A 131 2.35 -1.61 -11.67
C TYR A 131 3.37 -2.77 -11.72
N GLY A 132 3.08 -3.88 -11.05
CA GLY A 132 3.90 -5.08 -11.03
C GLY A 132 3.15 -6.32 -11.54
N LEU A 133 3.77 -7.04 -12.48
CA LEU A 133 3.33 -8.40 -12.85
C LEU A 133 4.20 -9.43 -12.11
N LYS A 134 3.57 -10.44 -11.49
CA LYS A 134 4.26 -11.50 -10.70
C LYS A 134 5.31 -12.26 -11.51
N LYS A 135 5.15 -12.35 -12.85
CA LYS A 135 6.15 -12.94 -13.77
C LYS A 135 6.86 -11.87 -14.61
N GLY A 136 8.16 -11.70 -14.38
CA GLY A 136 9.10 -11.28 -15.42
C GLY A 136 9.66 -9.85 -15.38
N LYS A 137 9.29 -8.97 -14.44
CA LYS A 137 9.95 -7.65 -14.30
C LYS A 137 10.25 -7.29 -12.84
N GLU A 138 11.27 -6.48 -12.67
CA GLU A 138 11.61 -5.80 -11.41
C GLU A 138 10.46 -4.85 -11.05
N ASN A 139 9.99 -4.92 -9.81
CA ASN A 139 8.92 -4.04 -9.33
C ASN A 139 9.59 -2.77 -8.79
N TYR A 140 9.66 -1.72 -9.60
CA TYR A 140 10.13 -0.41 -9.16
C TYR A 140 8.96 0.37 -8.56
N LEU A 141 9.10 0.92 -7.35
CA LEU A 141 8.14 1.91 -6.84
C LEU A 141 8.33 3.22 -7.61
N LEU A 142 7.30 3.69 -8.30
CA LEU A 142 7.30 5.02 -8.91
C LEU A 142 6.79 6.00 -7.86
N ARG A 143 7.66 6.90 -7.42
CA ARG A 143 7.29 8.01 -6.52
C ARG A 143 6.49 9.05 -7.31
N ILE A 144 5.37 9.51 -6.76
CA ILE A 144 4.36 10.30 -7.50
C ILE A 144 4.15 11.69 -6.86
N ASP A 145 4.71 11.90 -5.66
CA ASP A 145 4.64 13.14 -4.89
C ASP A 145 5.58 14.26 -5.40
N GLY A 146 6.40 13.98 -6.42
CA GLY A 146 7.51 14.87 -6.79
C GLY A 146 8.56 14.85 -5.68
N ILE A 147 9.83 15.02 -6.05
CA ILE A 147 10.96 14.91 -5.12
C ILE A 147 10.79 15.89 -3.94
N LYS A 148 10.30 15.40 -2.80
CA LYS A 148 10.65 15.92 -1.49
C LYS A 148 11.57 14.89 -0.85
N GLU A 149 12.85 15.13 -1.00
CA GLU A 149 13.89 14.50 -0.20
C GLU A 149 13.50 14.64 1.29
N TYR A 150 13.60 13.53 2.02
CA TYR A 150 13.75 13.52 3.47
C TYR A 150 15.07 12.84 3.76
#